data_AF-A0AAR5P5Y8-F1
#
_entry.id   AF-A0AAR5P5Y8-F1
#
_cell.length_a   1.000
_cell.length_b   1.000
_cell.length_c   1.000
_cell.angle_alpha   90.00
_cell.angle_beta   90.00
_cell.angle_gamma   90.00
#
_symmetry.space_group_name_H-M   'P 1'
#
loop_
_entity.id
_entity.type
_entity.pdbx_description
1 polymer ?
#
loop_
_entity_poly.entity_id
_entity_poly.type
_entity_poly.pdbx_seq_one_letter_code
_entity_poly.pdbx_strand_id
1 'polypeptide(L)'
;INESDFFDKLGQELISTCCTDRMERAFKCLGGNLEEFLATLDGVHDVLKYQENSNDEDHPESEAAFICNALDDSHLHLDFTTERPAVAYLLVGSLKAVAKILYFTDVEITMTRSSDDKRHFSLFLLA
;
A
#
# COMPACT_ATOMS: atom_id res chain seq x y z
N ILE A 1 -20.20 6.65 8.51
CA ILE A 1 -18.83 6.35 8.04
C ILE A 1 -18.80 6.72 6.57
N ASN A 2 -17.86 7.55 6.15
CA ASN A 2 -17.68 7.90 4.73
C ASN A 2 -16.87 6.79 4.03
N GLU A 3 -16.72 6.85 2.70
CA GLU A 3 -16.03 5.81 1.93
C GLU A 3 -14.56 5.62 2.37
N SER A 4 -13.81 6.71 2.56
CA SER A 4 -12.40 6.63 2.96
C SER A 4 -12.23 5.99 4.34
N ASP A 5 -13.06 6.38 5.31
CA ASP A 5 -13.05 5.85 6.67
C ASP A 5 -13.44 4.36 6.68
N PHE A 6 -14.36 3.96 5.79
CA PHE A 6 -14.77 2.56 5.68
C PHE A 6 -13.62 1.70 5.17
N PHE A 7 -13.00 2.09 4.06
CA PHE A 7 -11.91 1.33 3.45
C PHE A 7 -10.62 1.39 4.27
N ASP A 8 -10.32 2.50 4.97
CA ASP A 8 -9.23 2.55 5.94
C ASP A 8 -9.42 1.48 7.04
N LYS A 9 -10.60 1.46 7.68
CA LYS A 9 -10.89 0.44 8.71
C LYS A 9 -10.88 -0.98 8.15
N LEU A 10 -11.40 -1.17 6.95
CA LEU A 10 -11.39 -2.47 6.29
C LEU A 10 -9.95 -2.94 6.01
N GLY A 11 -9.08 -2.06 5.53
CA GLY A 11 -7.67 -2.38 5.27
C GLY A 11 -6.95 -2.80 6.54
N GLN A 12 -7.18 -2.08 7.65
CA GLN A 12 -6.62 -2.44 8.95
C GLN A 12 -7.09 -3.83 9.41
N GLU A 13 -8.40 -4.10 9.30
CA GLU A 13 -8.99 -5.37 9.71
C GLU A 13 -8.52 -6.54 8.84
N LEU A 14 -8.40 -6.33 7.53
CA LEU A 14 -7.91 -7.35 6.59
C LEU A 14 -6.51 -7.81 7.00
N ILE A 15 -5.57 -6.87 7.19
CA ILE A 15 -4.21 -7.20 7.60
C ILE A 15 -4.21 -7.84 8.99
N SER A 16 -4.95 -7.29 9.94
CA SER A 16 -5.01 -7.83 11.31
C SER A 16 -5.54 -9.26 11.34
N THR A 17 -6.46 -9.60 10.44
CA THR A 17 -7.05 -10.94 10.34
C THR A 17 -6.16 -11.92 9.57
N CYS A 18 -5.51 -11.47 8.50
CA CYS A 18 -4.78 -12.37 7.58
C CYS A 18 -3.28 -12.48 7.86
N CYS A 19 -2.70 -11.52 8.58
CA CYS A 19 -1.27 -11.45 8.86
C CYS A 19 -0.86 -12.41 9.99
N THR A 20 -1.08 -13.70 9.79
CA THR A 20 -0.73 -14.78 10.73
C THR A 20 0.38 -15.66 10.16
N ASP A 21 1.35 -16.07 10.99
CA ASP A 21 2.42 -17.06 10.78
C ASP A 21 3.15 -17.05 9.43
N ARG A 22 2.47 -17.51 8.36
CA ARG A 22 3.01 -17.56 7.01
C ARG A 22 2.99 -16.19 6.35
N MET A 23 1.90 -15.45 6.50
CA MET A 23 1.74 -14.15 5.84
C MET A 23 2.67 -13.11 6.46
N GLU A 24 2.80 -13.12 7.79
CA GLU A 24 3.75 -12.27 8.50
C GLU A 24 5.18 -12.47 8.00
N ARG A 25 5.61 -13.73 7.86
CA ARG A 25 6.93 -14.05 7.31
C ARG A 25 7.10 -13.58 5.87
N ALA A 26 6.07 -13.74 5.04
CA ALA A 26 6.11 -13.28 3.66
C ALA A 26 6.26 -11.75 3.58
N PHE A 27 5.49 -11.00 4.39
CA PHE A 27 5.61 -9.55 4.45
C PHE A 27 6.95 -9.08 5.02
N LYS A 28 7.51 -9.78 6.03
CA LYS A 28 8.87 -9.50 6.53
C LYS A 28 9.98 -9.73 5.50
N CYS A 29 9.73 -10.55 4.47
CA CYS A 29 10.66 -10.68 3.35
C CYS A 29 10.67 -9.45 2.43
N LEU A 30 9.68 -8.56 2.54
CA LEU A 30 9.61 -7.33 1.74
C LEU A 30 10.43 -6.18 2.33
N GLY A 31 10.82 -6.26 3.60
CA GLY A 31 11.65 -5.24 4.26
C GLY A 31 11.74 -5.42 5.76
N GLY A 32 12.88 -5.04 6.35
CA GLY A 32 13.13 -5.03 7.78
C GLY A 32 12.53 -3.82 8.52
N ASN A 33 12.14 -2.79 7.77
CA ASN A 33 11.41 -1.62 8.26
C ASN A 33 10.36 -1.17 7.20
N LEU A 34 9.57 -0.15 7.53
CA LEU A 34 8.49 0.33 6.66
C LEU A 34 8.99 0.95 5.36
N GLU A 35 10.13 1.66 5.37
CA GLU A 35 10.73 2.23 4.16
C GLU A 35 11.12 1.13 3.17
N GLU A 36 11.86 0.13 3.63
CA GLU A 36 12.27 -1.02 2.82
C GLU A 36 11.06 -1.79 2.26
N PHE A 37 10.03 -1.97 3.10
CA PHE A 37 8.78 -2.60 2.69
C PHE A 37 8.12 -1.85 1.53
N LEU A 38 7.94 -0.53 1.68
CA LEU A 38 7.30 0.31 0.67
C LEU A 38 8.13 0.39 -0.62
N ALA A 39 9.46 0.48 -0.52
CA ALA A 39 10.36 0.49 -1.66
C ALA A 39 10.31 -0.82 -2.48
N THR A 40 9.93 -1.93 -1.85
CA THR A 40 9.83 -3.25 -2.49
C THR A 40 8.45 -3.54 -3.10
N LEU A 41 7.40 -2.78 -2.71
CA LEU A 41 6.02 -3.03 -3.16
C LEU A 41 5.86 -2.97 -4.68
N ASP A 42 6.53 -2.02 -5.35
CA ASP A 42 6.43 -1.86 -6.81
C ASP A 42 6.94 -3.10 -7.54
N GLY A 43 8.11 -3.60 -7.15
CA GLY A 43 8.69 -4.81 -7.72
C GLY A 43 7.84 -6.07 -7.46
N VAL A 44 7.21 -6.19 -6.28
CA VAL A 44 6.28 -7.29 -6.01
C VAL A 44 5.04 -7.18 -6.90
N HIS A 45 4.49 -5.97 -7.02
CA HIS A 45 3.31 -5.72 -7.82
C HIS A 45 3.54 -6.03 -9.30
N ASP A 46 4.68 -5.65 -9.85
CA ASP A 46 5.06 -5.96 -11.23
C ASP A 46 5.18 -7.47 -11.45
N VAL A 47 5.82 -8.21 -10.53
CA VAL A 47 5.92 -9.67 -10.63
C VAL A 47 4.55 -10.34 -10.59
N LEU A 48 3.64 -9.90 -9.72
CA LEU A 48 2.29 -10.46 -9.62
C LEU A 48 1.48 -10.19 -10.89
N LYS A 49 1.57 -8.97 -11.44
CA LYS A 49 0.97 -8.64 -12.74
C LYS A 49 1.46 -9.55 -13.87
N TYR A 50 2.77 -9.79 -13.95
CA TYR A 50 3.33 -10.70 -14.96
C TYR A 50 2.76 -12.12 -14.86
N GLN A 51 2.45 -12.59 -13.65
CA GLN A 51 1.85 -13.90 -13.42
C GLN A 51 0.37 -13.94 -13.82
N GLU A 52 -0.40 -12.87 -13.56
CA GLU A 52 -1.81 -12.76 -13.95
C GLU A 52 -1.98 -12.64 -15.48
N ASN A 53 -1.17 -11.80 -16.13
CA ASN A 53 -1.20 -11.58 -17.59
C ASN A 53 -0.79 -12.81 -18.42
N SER A 54 -0.22 -13.84 -17.80
CA SER A 54 0.04 -15.11 -18.49
C SER A 54 -1.23 -15.95 -18.71
N ASN A 55 -2.36 -15.56 -18.11
CA ASN A 55 -3.61 -16.34 -18.11
C ASN A 55 -4.83 -15.63 -18.72
N ASP A 56 -4.81 -14.32 -18.96
CA ASP A 56 -5.94 -13.57 -19.55
C ASP A 56 -5.44 -12.48 -20.53
N GLU A 57 -5.74 -12.62 -21.84
CA GLU A 57 -5.30 -11.69 -22.90
C GLU A 57 -6.24 -10.48 -23.12
N ASP A 58 -7.37 -10.38 -22.40
CA ASP A 58 -8.49 -9.52 -22.81
C ASP A 58 -8.87 -8.35 -21.88
N HIS A 59 -8.10 -8.04 -20.84
CA HIS A 59 -8.34 -6.84 -20.02
C HIS A 59 -7.19 -5.81 -20.12
N PRO A 60 -7.45 -4.56 -20.55
CA PRO A 60 -6.49 -3.48 -20.37
C PRO A 60 -6.47 -3.13 -18.88
N GLU A 61 -5.62 -3.83 -18.12
CA GLU A 61 -5.62 -3.72 -16.66
C GLU A 61 -4.95 -2.44 -16.18
N SER A 62 -5.60 -1.80 -15.20
CA SER A 62 -5.17 -0.56 -14.54
C SER A 62 -3.75 -0.69 -13.99
N GLU A 63 -2.82 0.09 -14.54
CA GLU A 63 -1.43 0.15 -14.13
C GLU A 63 -1.31 0.82 -12.75
N ALA A 64 -1.53 0.04 -11.69
CA ALA A 64 -1.13 0.50 -10.37
C ALA A 64 0.40 0.57 -10.30
N ALA A 65 0.93 1.58 -9.60
CA ALA A 65 2.36 1.81 -9.46
C ALA A 65 2.63 2.43 -8.10
N PHE A 66 3.77 2.08 -7.51
CA PHE A 66 4.19 2.52 -6.19
C PHE A 66 5.56 3.19 -6.30
N ILE A 67 5.69 4.42 -5.83
CA ILE A 67 6.98 5.11 -5.76
C ILE A 67 7.18 5.61 -4.34
N CYS A 68 8.08 4.96 -3.61
CA CYS A 68 8.44 5.36 -2.25
C CYS A 68 9.64 6.29 -2.26
N ASN A 69 9.53 7.40 -1.55
CA ASN A 69 10.60 8.36 -1.32
C ASN A 69 10.72 8.62 0.19
N ALA A 70 11.88 8.32 0.77
CA ALA A 70 12.18 8.74 2.14
C ALA A 70 12.50 10.24 2.15
N LEU A 71 11.75 11.02 2.96
CA LEU A 71 12.01 12.44 3.14
C LEU A 71 13.04 12.66 4.24
N ASP A 72 12.91 11.88 5.33
CA ASP A 72 13.86 11.75 6.45
C ASP A 72 13.57 10.45 7.22
N ASP A 73 14.24 10.26 8.37
CA ASP A 73 14.17 9.03 9.18
C ASP A 73 12.76 8.66 9.68
N SER A 74 11.82 9.60 9.77
CA SER A 74 10.45 9.36 10.27
C SER A 74 9.35 9.75 9.28
N HIS A 75 9.70 10.35 8.15
CA HIS A 75 8.75 10.80 7.13
C HIS A 75 8.97 10.07 5.81
N LEU A 76 7.96 9.29 5.41
CA LEU A 76 7.94 8.61 4.12
C LEU A 76 6.86 9.22 3.22
N HIS A 77 7.17 9.30 1.94
CA HIS A 77 6.24 9.71 0.91
C HIS A 77 6.02 8.56 -0.07
N LEU A 78 4.77 8.15 -0.27
CA LEU A 78 4.39 7.14 -1.24
C LEU A 78 3.47 7.75 -2.28
N ASP A 79 3.96 7.82 -3.51
CA ASP A 79 3.12 8.07 -4.67
C ASP A 79 2.49 6.75 -5.12
N PHE A 80 1.17 6.72 -5.20
CA PHE A 80 0.38 5.57 -5.59
C PHE A 80 -0.56 5.93 -6.72
N THR A 81 -0.47 5.22 -7.84
CA THR A 81 -1.37 5.42 -8.98
C THR A 81 -2.38 4.28 -9.05
N THR A 82 -3.67 4.58 -9.24
CA THR A 82 -4.72 3.57 -9.48
C THR A 82 -5.98 4.19 -10.09
N GLU A 83 -6.66 3.44 -10.97
CA GLU A 83 -8.00 3.80 -11.47
C GLU A 83 -9.11 3.58 -10.41
N ARG A 84 -8.79 2.93 -9.28
CA ARG A 84 -9.75 2.50 -8.26
C ARG A 84 -9.52 3.24 -6.92
N PRO A 85 -10.19 4.38 -6.66
CA PRO A 85 -10.00 5.16 -5.43
C PRO A 85 -10.18 4.36 -4.13
N ALA A 86 -11.13 3.42 -4.11
CA ALA A 86 -11.35 2.51 -2.98
C ALA A 86 -10.08 1.74 -2.58
N VAL A 87 -9.24 1.36 -3.55
CA VAL A 87 -7.97 0.66 -3.31
C VAL A 87 -6.96 1.59 -2.62
N ALA A 88 -6.93 2.87 -2.97
CA ALA A 88 -6.06 3.84 -2.30
C ALA A 88 -6.45 4.01 -0.82
N TYR A 89 -7.75 4.15 -0.52
CA TYR A 89 -8.23 4.20 0.87
C TYR A 89 -7.95 2.89 1.64
N LEU A 90 -8.10 1.74 0.98
CA LEU A 90 -7.80 0.43 1.56
C LEU A 90 -6.31 0.27 1.87
N LEU A 91 -5.45 0.78 0.98
CA LEU A 91 -4.01 0.77 1.15
C LEU A 91 -3.59 1.58 2.38
N VAL A 92 -4.18 2.75 2.62
CA VAL A 92 -3.93 3.56 3.82
C VAL A 92 -4.11 2.72 5.10
N GLY A 93 -5.25 2.04 5.23
CA GLY A 93 -5.50 1.20 6.39
C GLY A 93 -4.59 -0.02 6.47
N SER A 94 -4.31 -0.63 5.32
CA SER A 94 -3.42 -1.78 5.24
C SER A 94 -2.01 -1.44 5.71
N LEU A 95 -1.46 -0.29 5.29
CA LEU A 95 -0.13 0.17 5.69
C LEU A 95 -0.05 0.51 7.18
N LYS A 96 -1.09 1.13 7.76
CA LYS A 96 -1.16 1.37 9.22
C LYS A 96 -1.07 0.06 10.00
N ALA A 97 -1.82 -0.97 9.59
CA ALA A 97 -1.80 -2.26 10.25
C ALA A 97 -0.50 -3.02 10.03
N VAL A 98 0.07 -2.98 8.82
CA VAL A 98 1.40 -3.56 8.52
C VAL A 98 2.46 -2.93 9.41
N ALA A 99 2.51 -1.60 9.49
CA ALA A 99 3.46 -0.88 10.33
C ALA A 99 3.35 -1.29 11.81
N LYS A 100 2.12 -1.34 12.31
CA LYS A 100 1.86 -1.71 13.70
C LYS A 100 2.24 -3.16 14.00
N ILE A 101 1.88 -4.10 13.14
CA ILE A 101 2.04 -5.55 13.39
C ILE A 101 3.48 -6.00 13.13
N LEU A 102 4.11 -5.53 12.06
CA LEU A 102 5.43 -6.02 11.65
C LEU A 102 6.58 -5.23 12.27
N TYR A 103 6.40 -3.92 12.43
CA TYR A 103 7.48 -2.99 12.81
C TYR A 103 7.25 -2.32 14.17
N PHE A 104 6.12 -2.61 14.83
CA PHE A 104 5.74 -2.03 16.11
C PHE A 104 5.68 -0.48 16.08
N THR A 105 5.25 0.06 14.94
CA THR A 105 5.20 1.50 14.68
C THR A 105 3.76 1.94 14.47
N ASP A 106 3.31 2.94 15.24
CA ASP A 106 2.01 3.57 15.04
C ASP A 106 2.17 4.74 14.05
N VAL A 107 1.81 4.49 12.79
CA VAL A 107 1.98 5.47 11.70
C VAL A 107 0.71 6.30 11.50
N GLU A 108 0.88 7.61 11.41
CA GLU A 108 -0.16 8.51 10.88
C GLU A 108 0.01 8.66 9.37
N ILE A 109 -1.08 8.47 8.61
CA ILE A 109 -1.07 8.57 7.15
C ILE A 109 -2.06 9.64 6.71
N THR A 110 -1.55 10.67 6.03
CA THR A 110 -2.35 11.67 5.34
C THR A 110 -2.32 11.40 3.84
N MET A 111 -3.48 11.40 3.19
CA MET A 111 -3.57 11.16 1.75
C MET A 111 -4.18 12.35 1.01
N THR A 112 -3.56 12.71 -0.10
CA THR A 112 -4.07 13.71 -1.04
C THR A 112 -4.20 13.11 -2.42
N ARG A 113 -5.27 13.46 -3.14
CA ARG A 113 -5.48 13.05 -4.53
C ARG A 113 -5.11 14.21 -5.44
N SER A 114 -4.34 13.94 -6.50
CA SER A 114 -3.96 14.98 -7.46
C SER A 114 -5.18 15.53 -8.20
N SER A 115 -5.16 16.83 -8.47
CA SER A 115 -6.15 17.52 -9.31
C SER A 115 -5.94 17.24 -10.80
N ASP A 116 -4.68 17.01 -11.19
CA ASP A 116 -4.26 16.92 -12.59
C ASP A 116 -4.36 15.47 -13.10
N ASP A 117 -3.95 14.51 -12.28
CA ASP A 117 -4.20 13.08 -12.52
C ASP A 117 -5.03 12.51 -11.38
N LYS A 118 -6.31 12.26 -11.65
CA LYS A 118 -7.24 11.67 -10.68
C LYS A 118 -6.83 10.27 -10.23
N ARG A 119 -5.90 9.62 -10.88
CA ARG A 119 -5.44 8.28 -10.51
C ARG A 119 -4.29 8.33 -9.53
N HIS A 120 -3.66 9.50 -9.41
CA HIS A 120 -2.49 9.69 -8.57
C HIS A 120 -2.89 10.14 -7.16
N PHE A 121 -2.38 9.41 -6.17
CA PHE A 121 -2.55 9.64 -4.75
C PHE A 121 -1.19 9.78 -4.11
N SER A 122 -0.98 10.84 -3.33
CA SER A 122 0.22 11.05 -2.53
C SER A 122 -0.12 10.75 -1.08
N LEU A 123 0.59 9.78 -0.50
CA LEU A 123 0.45 9.37 0.89
C LEU A 123 1.69 9.85 1.65
N PHE A 124 1.47 10.63 2.71
CA PHE A 124 2.51 11.07 3.63
C PHE A 124 2.37 10.27 4.92
N LEU A 125 3.40 9.50 5.25
CA LEU A 125 3.44 8.62 6.41
C LEU A 125 4.40 9.20 7.44
N LEU A 126 3.92 9.38 8.67
CA LEU A 126 4.69 9.80 9.84
C LEU A 126 4.78 8.62 10.82
N ALA A 127 5.99 8.09 10.99
CA ALA A 127 6.32 6.90 11.77
C ALA A 127 6.89 7.21 13.17
#